data_AF-A0A524H2C8-F1
#
_entry.id   AF-A0A524H2C8-F1
#
_cell.length_a   1.000
_cell.length_b   1.000
_cell.length_c   1.000
_cell.angle_alpha   90.00
_cell.angle_beta   90.00
_cell.angle_gamma   90.00
#
_symmetry.space_group_name_H-M   'P 1'
#
loop_
_entity.id
_entity.type
_entity.pdbx_description
1 polymer ?
#
loop_
_entity_poly.entity_id
_entity_poly.type
_entity_poly.pdbx_seq_one_letter_code
_entity_poly.pdbx_strand_id
1 'polypeptide(L)'
;MDLLVPEALNIAGIQLIDVPGFLEFVLRFLLNISVIMILVRWLYYSKTKRKDYLFTYILISSIVFLLCFLLESVKLQIGFALGMFAIFGIIRYRTDALPIKEMTYLFLVIGISVINA
;
A
#
# COMPACT_ATOMS: atom_id res chain seq x y z
N MET A 1 -26.42 -22.27 -24.93
CA MET A 1 -25.92 -21.30 -25.92
C MET A 1 -24.72 -20.65 -25.28
N ASP A 2 -23.70 -21.47 -25.11
CA ASP A 2 -22.36 -21.11 -24.65
C ASP A 2 -21.68 -20.36 -25.78
N LEU A 3 -21.55 -19.04 -25.66
CA LEU A 3 -20.60 -18.30 -26.48
C LEU A 3 -20.29 -16.94 -25.86
N LEU A 4 -18.99 -16.69 -25.67
CA LEU A 4 -18.33 -15.41 -25.36
C LEU A 4 -17.99 -15.12 -23.88
N VAL A 5 -17.51 -16.13 -23.14
CA VAL A 5 -16.45 -15.88 -22.15
C VAL A 5 -15.13 -15.98 -22.92
N PRO A 6 -14.31 -14.91 -22.99
CA PRO A 6 -13.09 -14.92 -23.79
C PRO A 6 -12.16 -16.00 -23.24
N GLU A 7 -11.69 -16.85 -24.15
CA GLU A 7 -10.79 -17.95 -23.88
C GLU A 7 -9.63 -17.49 -22.99
N ALA A 8 -9.44 -18.23 -21.90
CA ALA A 8 -8.18 -18.26 -21.19
C ALA A 8 -7.05 -18.39 -22.23
N LEU A 9 -6.18 -17.38 -22.28
CA LEU A 9 -4.98 -17.36 -23.11
C LEU A 9 -4.01 -18.44 -22.60
N ASN A 10 -4.27 -19.70 -22.98
CA ASN A 10 -3.46 -20.87 -22.67
C ASN A 10 -2.35 -21.00 -23.73
N ILE A 11 -1.23 -20.32 -23.51
CA ILE A 11 0.03 -20.63 -24.21
C ILE A 11 0.77 -21.65 -23.34
N ALA A 12 0.68 -22.93 -23.72
CA ALA A 12 1.51 -24.03 -23.19
C ALA A 12 1.26 -24.50 -21.74
N GLY A 13 0.00 -24.65 -21.30
CA GLY A 13 -0.32 -25.39 -20.07
C GLY A 13 0.10 -24.72 -18.76
N ILE A 14 0.45 -23.44 -18.81
CA ILE A 14 0.70 -22.58 -17.65
C ILE A 14 -0.41 -21.54 -17.63
N GLN A 15 -1.23 -21.51 -16.57
CA GLN A 15 -2.17 -20.42 -16.30
C GLN A 15 -1.35 -19.17 -15.94
N LEU A 16 -0.83 -18.46 -16.95
CA LEU A 16 0.12 -17.37 -16.76
C LEU A 16 -0.49 -16.14 -16.07
N ILE A 17 -1.78 -15.86 -16.31
CA ILE A 17 -2.50 -14.74 -15.71
C ILE A 17 -3.92 -15.20 -15.37
N ASP A 18 -4.23 -15.23 -14.08
CA ASP A 18 -5.61 -15.29 -13.61
C ASP A 18 -6.22 -13.89 -13.75
N VAL A 19 -6.98 -13.68 -14.83
CA VAL A 19 -7.64 -12.40 -15.14
C VAL A 19 -8.48 -11.87 -13.96
N PRO A 20 -9.29 -12.69 -13.24
CA PRO A 20 -10.03 -12.20 -12.07
C PRO A 20 -9.11 -11.77 -10.92
N GLY A 21 -8.08 -12.55 -10.56
CA GLY A 21 -7.14 -12.16 -9.50
C GLY A 21 -6.31 -10.92 -9.86
N PHE A 22 -5.91 -10.77 -11.13
CA PHE A 22 -5.22 -9.57 -11.60
C PHE A 22 -6.13 -8.33 -11.57
N LEU A 23 -7.42 -8.49 -11.90
CA LEU A 23 -8.38 -7.39 -11.86
C LEU A 23 -8.70 -6.98 -10.42
N GLU A 24 -8.81 -7.93 -9.49
CA GLU A 24 -8.93 -7.67 -8.06
C GLU A 24 -7.73 -6.90 -7.52
N PHE A 25 -6.51 -7.32 -7.87
CA PHE A 25 -5.28 -6.60 -7.55
C PHE A 25 -5.32 -5.14 -8.02
N VAL A 26 -5.61 -4.91 -9.30
CA VAL A 26 -5.64 -3.58 -9.89
C VAL A 26 -6.70 -2.70 -9.23
N LEU A 27 -7.89 -3.25 -8.94
CA LEU A 27 -8.95 -2.51 -8.24
C LEU A 27 -8.53 -2.15 -6.81
N ARG A 28 -8.01 -3.09 -6.03
CA ARG A 28 -7.54 -2.82 -4.67
C ARG A 28 -6.40 -1.80 -4.68
N PHE A 29 -5.46 -1.89 -5.62
CA PHE A 29 -4.36 -0.95 -5.77
C PHE A 29 -4.82 0.47 -6.12
N LEU A 30 -5.77 0.61 -7.07
CA LEU A 30 -6.35 1.90 -7.42
C LEU A 30 -7.12 2.51 -6.25
N LEU A 31 -7.87 1.71 -5.50
CA LEU A 31 -8.54 2.15 -4.27
C LEU A 31 -7.53 2.61 -3.22
N ASN A 32 -6.43 1.85 -3.02
CA ASN A 32 -5.36 2.22 -2.11
C ASN A 32 -4.83 3.61 -2.45
N ILE A 33 -4.34 3.78 -3.69
CA ILE A 33 -3.78 5.04 -4.19
C ILE A 33 -4.80 6.18 -4.08
N SER A 34 -6.07 5.94 -4.42
CA SER A 34 -7.13 6.95 -4.32
C SER A 34 -7.33 7.40 -2.87
N VAL A 35 -7.45 6.46 -1.92
CA VAL A 35 -7.61 6.76 -0.50
C VAL A 35 -6.42 7.53 0.04
N ILE A 36 -5.18 7.11 -0.30
CA ILE A 36 -3.96 7.80 0.12
C ILE A 36 -3.90 9.19 -0.49
N MET A 37 -4.24 9.34 -1.76
CA MET A 37 -4.22 10.63 -2.44
C MET A 37 -5.21 11.59 -1.82
N ILE A 38 -6.43 11.14 -1.50
CA ILE A 38 -7.43 11.93 -0.75
C ILE A 38 -6.88 12.29 0.62
N LEU A 39 -6.33 11.33 1.35
CA LEU A 39 -5.89 11.52 2.72
C LEU A 39 -4.70 12.47 2.81
N VAL A 40 -3.70 12.28 1.96
CA VAL A 40 -2.56 13.18 1.81
C VAL A 40 -3.04 14.56 1.36
N ARG A 41 -3.97 14.68 0.41
CA ARG A 41 -4.52 15.98 -0.01
C ARG A 41 -5.25 16.69 1.12
N TRP A 42 -6.03 15.99 1.94
CA TRP A 42 -6.85 16.60 2.99
C TRP A 42 -6.03 16.93 4.25
N LEU A 43 -5.14 16.02 4.62
CA LEU A 43 -4.36 16.09 5.86
C LEU A 43 -3.08 16.92 5.69
N TYR A 44 -2.40 16.80 4.55
CA TYR A 44 -1.13 17.47 4.28
C TYR A 44 -1.32 18.92 3.80
N TYR A 45 -2.25 19.14 2.86
CA TYR A 45 -2.47 20.45 2.24
C TYR A 45 -3.11 21.47 3.20
N SER A 46 -3.73 21.01 4.29
CA SER A 46 -4.32 21.86 5.33
C SER A 46 -3.28 22.54 6.24
N LYS A 47 -2.07 21.96 6.40
CA LYS A 47 -1.13 22.39 7.46
C LYS A 47 0.30 22.69 7.03
N THR A 48 0.80 22.19 5.89
CA THR A 48 2.17 22.55 5.45
C THR A 48 2.29 22.65 3.92
N LYS A 49 2.80 23.77 3.41
CA LYS A 49 3.00 24.01 1.95
C LYS A 49 4.31 23.40 1.41
N ARG A 50 4.97 22.49 2.15
CA ARG A 50 6.23 21.86 1.72
C ARG A 50 5.97 20.57 0.96
N LYS A 51 6.20 20.55 -0.35
CA LYS A 51 5.84 19.42 -1.24
C LYS A 51 6.71 18.16 -1.08
N ASP A 52 7.75 18.20 -0.25
CA ASP A 52 8.83 17.21 -0.25
C ASP A 52 8.37 15.81 0.22
N TYR A 53 7.41 15.71 1.16
CA TYR A 53 7.01 14.43 1.77
C TYR A 53 5.84 13.74 1.07
N LEU A 54 5.12 14.44 0.19
CA LEU A 54 3.97 13.91 -0.54
C LEU A 54 4.36 12.68 -1.38
N PHE A 55 5.46 12.80 -2.10
CA PHE A 55 6.00 11.72 -2.93
C PHE A 55 6.43 10.54 -2.07
N THR A 56 7.13 10.80 -0.96
CA THR A 56 7.56 9.76 -0.02
C THR A 56 6.40 8.98 0.55
N TYR A 57 5.29 9.64 0.92
CA TYR A 57 4.12 8.92 1.42
C TYR A 57 3.47 8.03 0.39
N ILE A 58 3.26 8.53 -0.84
CA ILE A 58 2.71 7.70 -1.93
C ILE A 58 3.62 6.50 -2.22
N LEU A 59 4.94 6.71 -2.25
CA LEU A 59 5.91 5.67 -2.51
C LEU A 59 5.91 4.58 -1.42
N ILE A 60 5.98 4.97 -0.14
CA ILE A 60 5.94 4.03 0.98
C ILE A 60 4.62 3.26 0.97
N SER A 61 3.52 3.95 0.72
CA SER A 61 2.20 3.33 0.67
C SER A 61 2.09 2.26 -0.41
N SER A 62 2.56 2.59 -1.62
CA SER A 62 2.58 1.64 -2.75
C SER A 62 3.45 0.43 -2.45
N ILE A 63 4.62 0.62 -1.83
CA ILE A 63 5.52 -0.49 -1.47
C ILE A 63 4.87 -1.39 -0.41
N VAL A 64 4.27 -0.80 0.62
CA VAL A 64 3.62 -1.56 1.69
C VAL A 64 2.43 -2.34 1.14
N PHE A 65 1.58 -1.72 0.32
CA PHE A 65 0.46 -2.41 -0.31
C PHE A 65 0.94 -3.61 -1.16
N LEU A 66 1.95 -3.40 -2.01
CA LEU A 66 2.51 -4.47 -2.83
C LEU A 66 3.06 -5.63 -1.98
N LEU A 67 3.78 -5.31 -0.91
CA LEU A 67 4.29 -6.33 0.01
C LEU A 67 3.16 -7.08 0.71
N CYS A 68 2.13 -6.39 1.20
CA CYS A 68 0.98 -7.04 1.83
C CYS A 68 0.24 -7.95 0.86
N PHE A 69 -0.04 -7.46 -0.35
CA PHE A 69 -0.79 -8.19 -1.37
C PHE A 69 -0.02 -9.44 -1.85
N LEU A 70 1.29 -9.32 -2.07
CA LEU A 70 2.13 -10.47 -2.45
C LEU A 70 2.23 -11.51 -1.32
N LEU A 71 2.15 -11.08 -0.07
CA LEU A 71 2.27 -11.94 1.10
C LEU A 71 0.89 -12.32 1.70
N GLU A 72 -0.22 -12.09 0.98
CA GLU A 72 -1.59 -12.42 1.42
C GLU A 72 -1.74 -13.91 1.79
N SER A 73 -0.95 -14.78 1.15
CA SER A 73 -0.89 -16.22 1.45
C SER A 73 -0.30 -16.56 2.84
N VAL A 74 0.28 -15.60 3.55
CA VAL A 74 0.95 -15.80 4.83
C VAL A 74 0.24 -15.02 5.94
N LYS A 75 -0.05 -15.70 7.06
CA LYS A 75 -0.66 -15.09 8.27
C LYS A 75 0.36 -14.17 8.97
N LEU A 76 0.57 -12.97 8.45
CA LEU A 76 1.59 -12.02 8.91
C LEU A 76 1.13 -11.01 9.97
N GLN A 77 -0.06 -11.17 10.56
CA GLN A 77 -0.59 -10.20 11.53
C GLN A 77 0.41 -9.83 12.65
N ILE A 78 1.13 -10.81 13.19
CA ILE A 78 2.15 -10.59 14.23
C ILE A 78 3.40 -9.90 13.66
N GLY A 79 3.83 -10.29 12.46
CA GLY A 79 4.99 -9.71 11.78
C GLY A 79 4.79 -8.23 11.42
N PHE A 80 3.58 -7.85 11.01
CA PHE A 80 3.23 -6.45 10.75
C PHE A 80 3.21 -5.60 12.03
N ALA A 81 2.61 -6.11 13.11
CA ALA A 81 2.59 -5.40 14.38
C ALA A 81 4.01 -5.16 14.92
N LEU A 82 4.87 -6.18 14.86
CA LEU A 82 6.29 -6.06 15.23
C LEU A 82 7.06 -5.10 14.30
N GLY A 83 6.84 -5.20 12.98
CA GLY A 83 7.50 -4.35 11.99
C GLY A 83 7.17 -2.87 12.15
N MET A 84 5.91 -2.52 12.39
CA MET A 84 5.52 -1.13 12.64
C MET A 84 6.16 -0.57 13.92
N PHE A 85 6.24 -1.39 14.99
CA PHE A 85 6.90 -0.98 16.23
C PHE A 85 8.40 -0.77 16.05
N ALA A 86 9.06 -1.64 15.26
CA ALA A 86 10.47 -1.50 14.92
C ALA A 86 10.75 -0.25 14.08
N ILE A 87 9.92 0.03 13.07
CA ILE A 87 9.99 1.25 12.25
C ILE A 87 9.88 2.49 13.15
N PHE A 88 8.96 2.50 14.11
CA PHE A 88 8.86 3.60 15.07
C PHE A 88 10.07 3.76 15.97
N GLY A 89 10.67 2.66 16.44
CA GLY A 89 11.91 2.69 17.20
C GLY A 89 13.03 3.36 16.40
N ILE A 90 13.25 2.92 15.15
CA ILE A 90 14.30 3.47 14.28
C ILE A 90 14.04 4.95 13.97
N ILE A 91 12.80 5.31 13.63
CA ILE A 91 12.42 6.68 13.28
C ILE A 91 12.50 7.63 14.48
N ARG A 92 12.26 7.14 15.71
CA ARG A 92 12.34 7.97 16.93
C ARG A 92 13.77 8.32 17.32
N TYR A 93 14.74 7.45 17.07
CA TYR A 93 16.13 7.60 17.53
C TYR A 93 17.13 8.04 16.46
N ARG A 94 16.67 8.46 15.27
CA ARG A 94 17.56 9.06 14.26
C ARG A 94 18.04 10.45 14.68
N THR A 95 19.28 10.80 14.30
CA THR A 95 19.96 12.07 14.60
C THR A 95 19.17 13.31 14.16
N ASP A 96 18.57 13.28 12.97
CA ASP A 96 17.63 14.32 12.51
C ASP A 96 16.18 13.84 12.73
N ALA A 97 15.59 14.16 13.88
CA ALA A 97 14.24 13.72 14.19
C ALA A 97 13.21 14.32 13.21
N LEU A 98 12.41 13.44 12.59
CA LEU A 98 11.23 13.88 11.84
C LEU A 98 10.25 14.58 12.80
N PRO A 99 9.55 15.64 12.38
CA PRO A 99 8.50 16.22 13.19
C PRO A 99 7.46 15.16 13.57
N ILE A 100 6.96 15.20 14.81
CA ILE A 100 6.00 14.22 15.35
C ILE A 100 4.81 14.02 14.40
N LYS A 101 4.35 15.08 13.73
CA LYS A 101 3.25 15.07 12.75
C LYS A 101 3.53 14.16 11.56
N GLU A 102 4.74 14.24 11.00
CA GLU A 102 5.13 13.47 9.82
C GLU A 102 5.25 11.97 10.13
N MET A 103 5.65 11.64 11.37
CA MET A 103 5.68 10.26 11.85
C MET A 103 4.27 9.66 11.97
N THR A 104 3.30 10.43 12.48
CA THR A 104 1.91 9.98 12.58
C THR A 104 1.27 9.77 11.21
N TYR A 105 1.59 10.65 10.24
CA TYR A 105 1.13 10.47 8.86
C TYR A 105 1.71 9.22 8.21
N LEU A 106 3.01 8.97 8.39
CA LEU A 106 3.65 7.75 7.90
C LEU A 106 2.98 6.49 8.46
N PHE A 107 2.70 6.46 9.76
CA PHE A 107 2.01 5.33 10.38
C PHE A 107 0.62 5.10 9.80
N LEU A 108 -0.15 6.18 9.64
CA LEU A 108 -1.52 6.09 9.16
C LEU A 108 -1.58 5.62 7.70
N VAL A 109 -0.64 6.09 6.86
CA VAL A 109 -0.48 5.66 5.47
C VAL A 109 -0.12 4.16 5.39
N ILE A 110 0.80 3.70 6.24
CA ILE A 110 1.15 2.27 6.35
C ILE A 110 -0.06 1.45 6.76
N GLY A 111 -0.76 1.84 7.84
CA GLY A 111 -1.92 1.10 8.36
C GLY A 111 -3.06 0.98 7.35
N ILE A 112 -3.38 2.06 6.64
CA ILE A 112 -4.41 2.04 5.58
C ILE A 112 -3.99 1.12 4.43
N SER A 113 -2.70 1.10 4.07
CA SER A 113 -2.22 0.22 3.02
C SER A 113 -2.24 -1.25 3.39
N VAL A 114 -2.00 -1.55 4.66
CA VAL A 114 -2.13 -2.93 5.18
C VAL A 114 -3.58 -3.39 5.19
N ILE A 115 -4.53 -2.52 5.53
CA ILE A 115 -5.96 -2.88 5.56
C ILE A 115 -6.54 -3.06 4.15
N ASN A 116 -6.04 -2.29 3.18
CA ASN A 116 -6.59 -2.25 1.83
C ASN A 116 -5.97 -3.29 0.88
N ALA A 117 -4.81 -3.87 1.25
CA ALA A 117 -4.19 -4.97 0.53
C ALA A 117 -4.92 -6.27 0.81
#